data_AF-A0A523S7C0-F1
#
_entry.id   AF-A0A523S7C0-F1
#
_cell.length_a   1.000
_cell.length_b   1.000
_cell.length_c   1.000
_cell.angle_alpha   90.00
_cell.angle_beta   90.00
_cell.angle_gamma   90.00
#
_symmetry.space_group_name_H-M   'P 1'
#
loop_
_entity.id
_entity.type
_entity.pdbx_description
1 polymer ?
#
loop_
_entity_poly.entity_id
_entity_poly.type
_entity_poly.pdbx_seq_one_letter_code
_entity_poly.pdbx_strand_id
1 'polypeptide(L)'
;MSLLTSLVIVIIVFGTVGGILLISNPFEPNSVVLVGLAPGRGDLSVTDQAWEGMLEIAGDIALDIEIPDEFPETIAEARILLDGYAAAGRYELIIVLGRDLVPTLEDVADDYPTQRFAVVGGHAIGDNIVSATFAIEEAAFLGGVLAAFLAADDEDRKNIGIIQAFDDDPDIGAMVDGFLMGVDAANSTFNLDVTLIGY
;
A
#
# COMPACT_ATOMS: atom_id res chain seq x y z
N MET A 1 27.39 -1.75 56.97
CA MET A 1 27.73 -1.41 55.56
C MET A 1 27.53 0.08 55.39
N SER A 2 28.44 0.81 54.75
CA SER A 2 28.25 2.25 54.54
C SER A 2 27.23 2.49 53.43
N LEU A 3 26.59 3.66 53.42
CA LEU A 3 25.65 4.05 52.37
C LEU A 3 26.28 3.90 50.97
N LEU A 4 27.57 4.24 50.87
CA LEU A 4 28.38 4.15 49.65
C LEU A 4 28.55 2.71 49.15
N THR A 5 28.79 1.75 50.05
CA THR A 5 28.94 0.34 49.67
C THR A 5 27.62 -0.25 49.19
N SER A 6 26.50 0.17 49.77
CA SER A 6 25.18 -0.28 49.36
C SER A 6 24.79 0.26 47.97
N LEU A 7 25.12 1.53 47.69
CA LEU A 7 24.86 2.16 46.39
C LEU A 7 25.64 1.48 45.25
N VAL A 8 26.92 1.16 45.48
CA VAL A 8 27.77 0.49 44.47
C VAL A 8 27.24 -0.90 44.15
N ILE A 9 26.79 -1.67 45.15
CA ILE A 9 26.19 -2.99 44.95
C ILE A 9 24.90 -2.88 44.13
N VAL A 10 24.05 -1.89 44.42
CA VAL A 10 22.82 -1.65 43.65
C VAL A 10 23.13 -1.35 42.19
N ILE A 11 24.07 -0.45 41.90
CA ILE A 11 24.45 -0.12 40.51
C ILE A 11 25.00 -1.35 39.78
N ILE A 12 25.86 -2.14 40.43
CA ILE A 12 26.43 -3.34 39.81
C ILE A 12 25.33 -4.37 39.54
N VAL A 13 24.45 -4.64 40.50
CA VAL A 13 23.38 -5.65 40.34
C VAL A 13 22.38 -5.21 39.28
N PHE A 14 21.86 -3.98 39.31
CA PHE A 14 20.90 -3.51 38.31
C PHE A 14 21.55 -3.32 36.93
N GLY A 15 22.82 -2.89 36.87
CA GLY A 15 23.56 -2.77 35.62
C GLY A 15 23.87 -4.12 34.98
N THR A 16 24.27 -5.12 35.76
CA THR A 16 24.53 -6.48 35.25
C THR A 16 23.24 -7.21 34.89
N VAL A 17 22.20 -7.13 35.71
CA VAL A 17 20.89 -7.74 35.38
C VAL A 17 20.30 -7.07 34.14
N GLY A 18 20.33 -5.74 34.04
CA GLY A 18 19.87 -5.02 32.86
C GLY A 18 20.68 -5.36 31.61
N GLY A 19 22.00 -5.44 31.73
CA GLY A 19 22.88 -5.85 30.63
C GLY A 19 22.63 -7.28 30.16
N ILE A 20 22.45 -8.23 31.08
CA ILE A 20 22.12 -9.62 30.75
C ILE A 20 20.75 -9.67 30.07
N LEU A 21 19.75 -8.93 30.57
CA LEU A 21 18.40 -8.92 29.99
C LEU A 21 18.40 -8.42 28.54
N LEU A 22 19.16 -7.37 28.24
CA LEU A 22 19.29 -6.82 26.89
C LEU A 22 20.00 -7.79 25.93
N ILE A 23 20.96 -8.58 26.43
CA ILE A 23 21.69 -9.56 25.62
C ILE A 23 20.88 -10.85 25.44
N SER A 24 20.16 -11.29 26.47
CA SER A 24 19.42 -12.56 26.45
C SER A 24 18.04 -12.45 25.82
N ASN A 25 17.50 -11.24 25.70
CA ASN A 25 16.19 -10.99 25.12
C ASN A 25 16.23 -9.73 24.26
N PRO A 26 17.00 -9.75 23.14
CA PRO A 26 17.02 -8.62 22.23
C PRO A 26 15.60 -8.35 21.74
N PHE A 27 15.24 -7.08 21.65
CA PHE A 27 13.99 -6.70 21.00
C PHE A 27 14.10 -7.03 19.52
N GLU A 28 13.26 -7.96 19.06
CA GLU A 28 13.09 -8.28 17.64
C GLU A 28 11.79 -7.62 17.17
N PRO A 29 11.88 -6.59 16.29
CA PRO A 29 10.69 -5.98 15.73
C PRO A 29 9.92 -7.00 14.87
N ASN A 30 8.61 -6.81 14.76
CA ASN A 30 7.80 -7.62 13.86
C ASN A 30 8.21 -7.34 12.41
N SER A 31 8.42 -8.40 11.62
CA SER A 31 8.73 -8.26 10.19
C SER A 31 7.46 -8.15 9.34
N VAL A 32 7.45 -7.22 8.39
CA VAL A 32 6.38 -7.04 7.40
C VAL A 32 7.02 -6.97 6.02
N VAL A 33 6.43 -7.64 5.03
CA VAL A 33 6.90 -7.56 3.65
C VAL A 33 5.81 -6.99 2.75
N LEU A 34 6.22 -6.13 1.82
CA LEU A 34 5.37 -5.54 0.81
C LEU A 34 5.71 -6.13 -0.57
N VAL A 35 4.72 -6.69 -1.24
CA VAL A 35 4.85 -7.37 -2.54
C VAL A 35 3.87 -6.74 -3.54
N GLY A 36 4.37 -6.34 -4.69
CA GLY A 36 3.57 -5.92 -5.84
C GLY A 36 4.11 -6.55 -7.13
N LEU A 37 3.59 -6.15 -8.28
CA LEU A 37 4.19 -6.48 -9.58
C LEU A 37 5.24 -5.43 -9.98
N ALA A 38 6.11 -5.81 -10.93
CA ALA A 38 7.00 -4.87 -11.60
C ALA A 38 6.21 -3.70 -12.22
N PRO A 39 6.77 -2.47 -12.28
CA PRO A 39 8.17 -2.12 -12.04
C PRO A 39 8.58 -2.02 -10.56
N GLY A 40 7.63 -2.11 -9.62
CA GLY A 40 7.91 -1.95 -8.20
C GLY A 40 8.30 -0.51 -7.85
N ARG A 41 9.43 -0.33 -7.16
CA ARG A 41 9.91 0.99 -6.72
C ARG A 41 10.33 1.90 -7.88
N GLY A 42 10.08 3.19 -7.73
CA GLY A 42 10.34 4.21 -8.75
C GLY A 42 9.21 4.38 -9.76
N ASP A 43 8.03 3.81 -9.48
CA ASP A 43 6.82 4.00 -10.28
C ASP A 43 6.18 5.39 -10.12
N LEU A 44 6.61 6.16 -9.09
CA LEU A 44 6.07 7.47 -8.72
C LEU A 44 4.55 7.45 -8.49
N SER A 45 4.01 6.27 -8.17
CA SER A 45 2.57 6.01 -8.12
C SER A 45 2.25 5.05 -6.97
N VAL A 46 1.62 3.90 -7.23
CA VAL A 46 1.02 3.03 -6.21
C VAL A 46 2.07 2.40 -5.30
N THR A 47 3.15 1.86 -5.86
CA THR A 47 4.16 1.13 -5.09
C THR A 47 4.98 2.10 -4.25
N ASP A 48 5.37 3.24 -4.82
CA ASP A 48 6.09 4.27 -4.07
C ASP A 48 5.21 4.86 -2.95
N GLN A 49 3.92 5.11 -3.18
CA GLN A 49 2.99 5.55 -2.13
C GLN A 49 2.83 4.52 -1.01
N ALA A 50 2.68 3.24 -1.37
CA ALA A 50 2.62 2.16 -0.38
C ALA A 50 3.91 2.08 0.44
N TRP A 51 5.07 2.21 -0.23
CA TRP A 51 6.37 2.22 0.42
C TRP A 51 6.55 3.42 1.35
N GLU A 52 6.13 4.62 0.95
CA GLU A 52 6.15 5.81 1.80
C GLU A 52 5.29 5.62 3.06
N GLY A 53 4.08 5.06 2.92
CA GLY A 53 3.23 4.74 4.06
C GLY A 53 3.88 3.74 5.03
N MET A 54 4.61 2.75 4.49
CA MET A 54 5.39 1.81 5.29
C MET A 54 6.56 2.50 6.03
N LEU A 55 7.23 3.47 5.40
CA LEU A 55 8.28 4.25 6.06
C LEU A 55 7.73 5.17 7.16
N GLU A 56 6.56 5.76 6.96
CA GLU A 56 5.92 6.63 7.95
C GLU A 56 5.59 5.83 9.23
N ILE A 57 4.96 4.66 9.09
CA ILE A 57 4.62 3.82 10.25
C ILE A 57 5.86 3.26 10.97
N ALA A 58 6.96 3.04 10.24
CA ALA A 58 8.24 2.64 10.85
C ALA A 58 8.83 3.71 11.79
N GLY A 59 8.42 4.98 11.62
CA GLY A 59 8.78 6.07 12.52
C GLY A 59 8.04 6.01 13.87
N ASP A 60 6.85 5.42 13.89
CA ASP A 60 5.98 5.35 15.06
C ASP A 60 6.05 4.00 15.80
N ILE A 61 6.27 2.92 15.05
CA ILE A 61 6.31 1.54 15.56
C ILE A 61 7.57 0.87 15.03
N ALA A 62 8.30 0.18 15.91
CA ALA A 62 9.47 -0.57 15.50
C ALA A 62 9.05 -1.80 14.67
N LEU A 63 9.23 -1.69 13.35
CA LEU A 63 8.96 -2.71 12.34
C LEU A 63 10.22 -2.98 11.55
N ASP A 64 10.40 -4.24 11.16
CA ASP A 64 11.37 -4.65 10.15
C ASP A 64 10.63 -4.79 8.82
N ILE A 65 10.86 -3.85 7.90
CA ILE A 65 10.08 -3.75 6.67
C ILE A 65 10.93 -4.19 5.50
N GLU A 66 10.40 -5.13 4.73
CA GLU A 66 11.04 -5.69 3.55
C GLU A 66 10.22 -5.45 2.28
N ILE A 67 10.94 -5.43 1.17
CA ILE A 67 10.43 -5.51 -0.19
C ILE A 67 11.29 -6.54 -0.92
N PRO A 68 10.78 -7.18 -1.99
CA PRO A 68 11.61 -8.03 -2.80
C PRO A 68 12.72 -7.22 -3.49
N ASP A 69 13.89 -7.85 -3.65
CA ASP A 69 15.01 -7.27 -4.42
C ASP A 69 14.61 -7.06 -5.90
N GLU A 70 13.82 -7.98 -6.44
CA GLU A 70 13.24 -7.94 -7.78
C GLU A 70 11.73 -8.18 -7.67
N PHE A 71 10.94 -7.24 -8.18
CA PHE A 71 9.49 -7.39 -8.22
C PHE A 71 9.11 -8.40 -9.32
N PRO A 72 8.15 -9.31 -9.06
CA PRO A 72 7.69 -10.27 -10.04
C PRO A 72 7.08 -9.56 -11.26
N GLU A 73 7.45 -10.00 -12.46
CA GLU A 73 6.87 -9.49 -13.72
C GLU A 73 5.61 -10.27 -14.11
N THR A 74 5.44 -11.47 -13.56
CA THR A 74 4.32 -12.36 -13.88
C THR A 74 3.60 -12.87 -12.63
N ILE A 75 2.35 -13.27 -12.80
CA ILE A 75 1.54 -13.90 -11.74
C ILE A 75 2.22 -15.19 -11.20
N ALA A 76 2.87 -15.96 -12.07
CA ALA A 76 3.57 -17.18 -11.67
C ALA A 76 4.80 -16.88 -10.77
N GLU A 77 5.55 -15.84 -11.09
CA GLU A 77 6.66 -15.38 -10.24
C GLU A 77 6.15 -14.82 -8.91
N ALA A 78 5.07 -14.05 -8.95
CA ALA A 78 4.45 -13.52 -7.74
C ALA A 78 3.98 -14.65 -6.81
N ARG A 79 3.41 -15.72 -7.36
CA ARG A 79 3.04 -16.91 -6.60
C ARG A 79 4.24 -17.53 -5.88
N ILE A 80 5.33 -17.79 -6.59
CA ILE A 80 6.56 -18.37 -6.01
C ILE A 80 7.09 -17.49 -4.88
N LEU A 81 7.09 -16.18 -5.09
CA LEU A 81 7.57 -15.22 -4.11
C LEU A 81 6.70 -15.19 -2.85
N LEU A 82 5.37 -15.14 -3.01
CA LEU A 82 4.41 -15.17 -1.89
C LEU A 82 4.49 -16.48 -1.10
N ASP A 83 4.59 -17.63 -1.79
CA ASP A 83 4.82 -18.93 -1.14
C ASP A 83 6.14 -18.91 -0.34
N GLY A 84 7.20 -18.34 -0.90
CA GLY A 84 8.49 -18.21 -0.23
C GLY A 84 8.43 -17.38 1.06
N TYR A 85 7.75 -16.23 1.02
CA TYR A 85 7.56 -15.40 2.21
C TYR A 85 6.66 -16.08 3.25
N ALA A 86 5.55 -16.70 2.84
CA ALA A 86 4.66 -17.39 3.76
C ALA A 86 5.34 -18.61 4.41
N ALA A 87 6.08 -19.40 3.63
CA ALA A 87 6.82 -20.57 4.13
C ALA A 87 7.98 -20.21 5.08
N ALA A 88 8.54 -19.00 4.98
CA ALA A 88 9.57 -18.54 5.89
C ALA A 88 9.06 -18.41 7.33
N GLY A 89 7.76 -18.18 7.53
CA GLY A 89 7.10 -18.19 8.84
C GLY A 89 7.57 -17.11 9.83
N ARG A 90 8.28 -16.08 9.34
CA ARG A 90 8.83 -14.98 10.15
C ARG A 90 8.11 -13.64 9.98
N TYR A 91 7.22 -13.52 8.99
CA TYR A 91 6.52 -12.29 8.71
C TYR A 91 5.19 -12.24 9.47
N GLU A 92 5.03 -11.21 10.27
CA GLU A 92 3.81 -10.96 11.04
C GLU A 92 2.66 -10.50 10.10
N LEU A 93 3.01 -9.92 8.94
CA LEU A 93 2.09 -9.55 7.86
C LEU A 93 2.79 -9.58 6.50
N ILE A 94 2.12 -10.13 5.49
CA ILE A 94 2.50 -10.00 4.07
C ILE A 94 1.47 -9.10 3.39
N ILE A 95 1.91 -7.97 2.85
CA ILE A 95 1.05 -7.00 2.17
C ILE A 95 1.22 -7.18 0.65
N VAL A 96 0.10 -7.36 -0.05
CA VAL A 96 0.03 -7.54 -1.49
C VAL A 96 -0.63 -6.31 -2.13
N LEU A 97 0.00 -5.77 -3.16
CA LEU A 97 -0.48 -4.60 -3.89
C LEU A 97 -1.17 -4.98 -5.19
N GLY A 98 -2.36 -4.44 -5.39
CA GLY A 98 -3.10 -4.51 -6.64
C GLY A 98 -4.05 -5.70 -6.75
N ARG A 99 -5.11 -5.51 -7.54
CA ARG A 99 -6.15 -6.50 -7.79
C ARG A 99 -5.62 -7.73 -8.53
N ASP A 100 -4.66 -7.57 -9.43
CA ASP A 100 -4.18 -8.66 -10.29
C ASP A 100 -3.64 -9.85 -9.49
N LEU A 101 -3.12 -9.59 -8.28
CA LEU A 101 -2.59 -10.61 -7.39
C LEU A 101 -3.65 -11.24 -6.48
N VAL A 102 -4.90 -10.77 -6.47
CA VAL A 102 -5.97 -11.29 -5.59
C VAL A 102 -6.15 -12.80 -5.71
N PRO A 103 -6.33 -13.40 -6.91
CA PRO A 103 -6.55 -14.85 -7.00
C PRO A 103 -5.34 -15.65 -6.48
N THR A 104 -4.13 -15.13 -6.74
CA THR A 104 -2.89 -15.77 -6.26
C THR A 104 -2.76 -15.67 -4.75
N LEU A 105 -3.12 -14.51 -4.18
CA LEU A 105 -3.12 -14.31 -2.74
C LEU A 105 -4.10 -15.24 -2.04
N GLU A 106 -5.32 -15.40 -2.56
CA GLU A 106 -6.32 -16.30 -1.98
C GLU A 106 -5.81 -17.76 -1.96
N ASP A 107 -5.24 -18.24 -3.08
CA ASP A 107 -4.68 -19.59 -3.13
C ASP A 107 -3.51 -19.77 -2.12
N VAL A 108 -2.62 -18.79 -1.99
CA VAL A 108 -1.52 -18.85 -1.01
C VAL A 108 -2.05 -18.77 0.43
N ALA A 109 -3.05 -17.93 0.68
CA ALA A 109 -3.62 -17.77 2.01
C ALA A 109 -4.27 -19.07 2.51
N ASP A 110 -4.91 -19.83 1.62
CA ASP A 110 -5.46 -21.15 1.90
C ASP A 110 -4.38 -22.18 2.23
N ASP A 111 -3.24 -22.14 1.52
CA ASP A 111 -2.09 -23.03 1.77
C ASP A 111 -1.37 -22.70 3.10
N TYR A 112 -1.42 -21.44 3.55
CA TYR A 112 -0.76 -20.95 4.77
C TYR A 112 -1.74 -20.27 5.75
N PRO A 113 -2.65 -21.02 6.39
CA PRO A 113 -3.75 -20.46 7.19
C PRO A 113 -3.30 -19.71 8.46
N THR A 114 -2.04 -19.89 8.89
CA THR A 114 -1.46 -19.18 10.03
C THR A 114 -0.75 -17.89 9.63
N GLN A 115 -0.38 -17.73 8.37
CA GLN A 115 0.23 -16.51 7.85
C GLN A 115 -0.89 -15.48 7.65
N ARG A 116 -0.67 -14.24 8.09
CA ARG A 116 -1.62 -13.15 7.89
C ARG A 116 -1.23 -12.35 6.65
N PHE A 117 -2.24 -11.99 5.88
CA PHE A 117 -2.10 -11.24 4.65
C PHE A 117 -2.96 -9.98 4.67
N ALA A 118 -2.50 -8.96 3.95
CA ALA A 118 -3.30 -7.81 3.58
C ALA A 118 -3.23 -7.63 2.06
N VAL A 119 -4.33 -7.18 1.46
CA VAL A 119 -4.34 -6.70 0.07
C VAL A 119 -4.74 -5.23 0.05
N VAL A 120 -4.02 -4.42 -0.74
CA VAL A 120 -4.30 -3.00 -0.95
C VAL A 120 -4.64 -2.79 -2.42
N GLY A 121 -5.77 -2.15 -2.70
CA GLY A 121 -6.26 -1.97 -4.07
C GLY A 121 -6.87 -3.24 -4.69
N GLY A 122 -7.26 -4.20 -3.85
CA GLY A 122 -7.93 -5.44 -4.25
C GLY A 122 -8.88 -5.92 -3.17
N HIS A 123 -9.81 -6.80 -3.54
CA HIS A 123 -10.71 -7.44 -2.59
C HIS A 123 -10.47 -8.95 -2.65
N ALA A 124 -9.93 -9.50 -1.57
CA ALA A 124 -9.63 -10.92 -1.40
C ALA A 124 -10.40 -11.47 -0.20
N ILE A 125 -10.81 -12.73 -0.28
CA ILE A 125 -11.61 -13.41 0.74
C ILE A 125 -10.75 -14.51 1.39
N GLY A 126 -10.62 -14.46 2.71
CA GLY A 126 -9.95 -15.49 3.49
C GLY A 126 -9.95 -15.16 4.98
N ASP A 127 -9.91 -16.18 5.84
CA ASP A 127 -9.95 -15.99 7.30
C ASP A 127 -8.70 -15.27 7.85
N ASN A 128 -7.60 -15.32 7.09
CA ASN A 128 -6.30 -14.72 7.38
C ASN A 128 -5.96 -13.54 6.46
N ILE A 129 -6.95 -12.99 5.73
CA ILE A 129 -6.77 -11.87 4.80
C ILE A 129 -7.56 -10.65 5.26
N VAL A 130 -6.95 -9.46 5.16
CA VAL A 130 -7.67 -8.18 5.24
C VAL A 130 -7.55 -7.42 3.92
N SER A 131 -8.64 -6.83 3.44
CA SER A 131 -8.62 -6.01 2.21
C SER A 131 -8.79 -4.53 2.53
N ALA A 132 -7.93 -3.70 1.98
CA ALA A 132 -8.05 -2.25 1.92
C ALA A 132 -8.38 -1.85 0.48
N THR A 133 -9.61 -1.39 0.25
CA THR A 133 -10.10 -0.95 -1.05
C THR A 133 -10.34 0.55 -1.07
N PHE A 134 -10.46 1.12 -2.27
CA PHE A 134 -10.67 2.55 -2.48
C PHE A 134 -11.85 2.75 -3.44
N ALA A 135 -12.67 3.76 -3.17
CA ALA A 135 -13.68 4.25 -4.11
C ALA A 135 -13.04 5.26 -5.07
N ILE A 136 -12.20 4.76 -5.97
CA ILE A 136 -11.38 5.58 -6.88
C ILE A 136 -12.23 6.43 -7.81
N GLU A 137 -13.41 5.95 -8.19
CA GLU A 137 -14.39 6.64 -9.00
C GLU A 137 -14.94 7.92 -8.32
N GLU A 138 -15.08 7.91 -6.99
CA GLU A 138 -15.53 9.08 -6.24
C GLU A 138 -14.46 10.17 -6.21
N ALA A 139 -13.19 9.79 -6.04
CA ALA A 139 -12.07 10.71 -6.14
C ALA A 139 -11.93 11.27 -7.56
N ALA A 140 -12.08 10.41 -8.57
CA ALA A 140 -12.02 10.80 -9.98
C ALA A 140 -13.14 11.75 -10.36
N PHE A 141 -14.35 11.56 -9.84
CA PHE A 141 -15.47 12.48 -10.00
C PHE A 141 -15.12 13.89 -9.55
N LEU A 142 -14.53 14.05 -8.37
CA LEU A 142 -14.08 15.36 -7.90
C LEU A 142 -12.99 15.96 -8.80
N GLY A 143 -12.09 15.11 -9.31
CA GLY A 143 -11.10 15.49 -10.32
C GLY A 143 -11.73 16.01 -11.62
N GLY A 144 -12.78 15.35 -12.11
CA GLY A 144 -13.53 15.76 -13.30
C GLY A 144 -14.25 17.09 -13.12
N VAL A 145 -14.89 17.30 -11.96
CA VAL A 145 -15.50 18.60 -11.62
C VAL A 145 -14.46 19.71 -11.62
N LEU A 146 -13.31 19.49 -10.97
CA LEU A 146 -12.22 20.47 -10.94
C LEU A 146 -11.69 20.77 -12.35
N ALA A 147 -11.47 19.73 -13.15
CA ALA A 147 -10.98 19.87 -14.52
C ALA A 147 -11.95 20.70 -15.39
N ALA A 148 -13.26 20.50 -15.23
CA ALA A 148 -14.27 21.30 -15.93
C ALA A 148 -14.19 22.78 -15.54
N PHE A 149 -14.03 23.11 -14.26
CA PHE A 149 -13.85 24.50 -13.84
C PHE A 149 -12.58 25.13 -14.40
N LEU A 150 -11.46 24.40 -14.38
CA LEU A 150 -10.19 24.89 -14.92
C LEU A 150 -10.25 25.11 -16.44
N ALA A 151 -10.85 24.17 -17.17
CA ALA A 151 -11.00 24.30 -18.62
C ALA A 151 -11.97 25.43 -19.00
N ALA A 152 -13.01 25.67 -18.21
CA ALA A 152 -13.95 26.76 -18.45
C ALA A 152 -13.32 28.15 -18.28
N ASP A 153 -12.27 28.27 -17.47
CA ASP A 153 -11.51 29.52 -17.24
C ASP A 153 -10.52 29.85 -18.38
N ASP A 154 -10.15 28.86 -19.21
CA ASP A 154 -9.38 29.09 -20.44
C ASP A 154 -10.32 29.57 -21.56
N GLU A 155 -10.28 30.88 -21.86
CA GLU A 155 -11.13 31.51 -22.89
C GLU A 155 -10.87 30.99 -24.31
N ASP A 156 -9.67 30.48 -24.58
CA ASP A 156 -9.24 30.03 -25.91
C ASP A 156 -9.45 28.51 -26.11
N ARG A 157 -9.42 27.71 -25.02
CA ARG A 157 -9.45 26.24 -25.08
C ARG A 157 -10.21 25.60 -23.92
N LYS A 158 -11.50 25.37 -24.14
CA LYS A 158 -12.38 24.67 -23.18
C LYS A 158 -12.39 23.15 -23.40
N ASN A 159 -11.20 22.55 -23.45
CA ASN A 159 -11.04 21.13 -23.77
C ASN A 159 -10.38 20.35 -22.63
N ILE A 160 -10.88 19.13 -22.37
CA ILE A 160 -10.29 18.17 -21.43
C ILE A 160 -9.91 16.89 -22.18
N GLY A 161 -8.72 16.36 -21.93
CA GLY A 161 -8.29 15.05 -22.39
C GLY A 161 -7.84 14.17 -21.22
N ILE A 162 -7.99 12.85 -21.36
CA ILE A 162 -7.57 11.86 -20.39
C ILE A 162 -6.46 11.01 -21.02
N ILE A 163 -5.47 10.62 -20.23
CA ILE A 163 -4.45 9.66 -20.63
C ILE A 163 -4.56 8.49 -19.66
N GLN A 164 -4.87 7.30 -20.17
CA GLN A 164 -5.01 6.08 -19.39
C GLN A 164 -3.96 5.03 -19.81
N ALA A 165 -3.65 4.10 -18.89
CA ALA A 165 -2.63 3.08 -19.15
C ALA A 165 -3.20 1.89 -19.94
N PHE A 166 -4.34 1.36 -19.51
CA PHE A 166 -4.98 0.16 -20.09
C PHE A 166 -6.49 0.37 -20.23
N ASP A 167 -7.05 -0.04 -21.36
CA ASP A 167 -8.47 0.14 -21.67
C ASP A 167 -9.35 -0.96 -21.06
N ASP A 168 -8.75 -2.09 -20.69
CA ASP A 168 -9.42 -3.30 -20.19
C ASP A 168 -9.29 -3.50 -18.68
N ASP A 169 -8.60 -2.59 -17.98
CA ASP A 169 -8.48 -2.59 -16.53
C ASP A 169 -9.74 -2.01 -15.87
N PRO A 170 -10.46 -2.76 -15.02
CA PRO A 170 -11.68 -2.28 -14.37
C PRO A 170 -11.46 -1.10 -13.42
N ASP A 171 -10.30 -0.96 -12.77
CA ASP A 171 -9.98 0.19 -11.92
C ASP A 171 -9.79 1.45 -12.75
N ILE A 172 -9.05 1.33 -13.86
CA ILE A 172 -8.88 2.44 -14.79
C ILE A 172 -10.23 2.85 -15.39
N GLY A 173 -11.04 1.87 -15.79
CA GLY A 173 -12.40 2.13 -16.29
C GLY A 173 -13.27 2.87 -15.28
N ALA A 174 -13.29 2.43 -14.01
CA ALA A 174 -14.04 3.10 -12.94
C ALA A 174 -13.53 4.53 -12.68
N MET A 175 -12.21 4.75 -12.74
CA MET A 175 -11.62 6.08 -12.61
C MET A 175 -12.02 7.00 -13.77
N VAL A 176 -11.97 6.51 -15.02
CA VAL A 176 -12.39 7.29 -16.19
C VAL A 176 -13.88 7.60 -16.14
N ASP A 177 -14.74 6.62 -15.85
CA ASP A 177 -16.18 6.82 -15.72
C ASP A 177 -16.51 7.84 -14.62
N GLY A 178 -15.86 7.72 -13.46
CA GLY A 178 -15.96 8.69 -12.36
C GLY A 178 -15.63 10.10 -12.82
N PHE A 179 -14.48 10.27 -13.48
CA PHE A 179 -14.02 11.56 -14.00
C PHE A 179 -14.98 12.16 -15.04
N LEU A 180 -15.44 11.36 -16.00
CA LEU A 180 -16.39 11.78 -17.03
C LEU A 180 -17.72 12.25 -16.40
N MET A 181 -18.24 11.48 -15.44
CA MET A 181 -19.44 11.88 -14.67
C MET A 181 -19.22 13.22 -13.93
N GLY A 182 -18.03 13.47 -13.41
CA GLY A 182 -17.66 14.73 -12.78
C GLY A 182 -17.70 15.92 -13.74
N VAL A 183 -17.14 15.76 -14.94
CA VAL A 183 -17.16 16.78 -16.00
C VAL A 183 -18.61 17.09 -16.41
N ASP A 184 -19.42 16.06 -16.66
CA ASP A 184 -20.82 16.21 -17.06
C ASP A 184 -21.67 16.86 -15.98
N ALA A 185 -21.45 16.50 -14.71
CA ALA A 185 -22.11 17.12 -13.58
C ALA A 185 -21.79 18.61 -13.48
N ALA A 186 -20.52 19.00 -13.67
CA ALA A 186 -20.12 20.40 -13.63
C ALA A 186 -20.68 21.20 -14.82
N ASN A 187 -20.59 20.66 -16.03
CA ASN A 187 -21.17 21.26 -17.25
C ASN A 187 -22.67 21.52 -17.07
N SER A 188 -23.43 20.51 -16.65
CA SER A 188 -24.89 20.62 -16.49
C SER A 188 -25.32 21.52 -15.33
N THR A 189 -24.60 21.47 -14.19
CA THR A 189 -24.98 22.22 -12.98
C THR A 189 -24.61 23.70 -13.09
N PHE A 190 -23.45 24.01 -13.67
CA PHE A 190 -22.92 25.38 -13.73
C PHE A 190 -22.97 25.98 -15.14
N ASN A 191 -23.59 25.28 -16.09
CA ASN A 191 -23.69 25.69 -17.49
C ASN A 191 -22.30 26.01 -18.09
N LEU A 192 -21.34 25.14 -17.80
CA LEU A 192 -20.00 25.20 -18.39
C LEU A 192 -20.07 24.59 -19.80
N ASP A 193 -19.28 25.14 -20.71
CA ASP A 193 -19.22 24.74 -22.13
C ASP A 193 -17.87 24.08 -22.41
N VAL A 194 -17.58 23.01 -21.64
CA VAL A 194 -16.31 22.28 -21.73
C VAL A 194 -16.51 20.99 -22.52
N THR A 195 -15.60 20.74 -23.45
CA THR A 195 -15.62 19.59 -24.36
C THR A 195 -14.55 18.57 -23.97
N LEU A 196 -14.92 17.29 -23.94
CA LEU A 196 -13.96 16.19 -23.89
C LEU A 196 -13.44 15.87 -25.29
N ILE A 197 -12.12 15.80 -25.44
CA ILE A 197 -11.46 15.58 -26.75
C ILE A 197 -10.95 14.13 -26.93
N GLY A 198 -10.99 13.31 -25.89
CA GLY A 198 -10.61 11.89 -25.96
C GLY A 198 -10.13 11.36 -24.61
N TYR A 199 -10.18 10.04 -24.49
CA TYR A 199 -9.61 9.22 -23.44
C TYR A 199 -9.12 7.91 -24.04
#